data_AF-A0A1F9VDG1-F1
#
_entry.id   AF-A0A1F9VDG1-F1
#
_cell.length_a   1.000
_cell.length_b   1.000
_cell.length_c   1.000
_cell.angle_alpha   90.00
_cell.angle_beta   90.00
_cell.angle_gamma   90.00
#
_symmetry.space_group_name_H-M   'P 1'
#
loop_
_entity.id
_entity.type
_entity.pdbx_description
1 polymer ?
#
loop_
_entity_poly.entity_id
_entity_poly.type
_entity_poly.pdbx_seq_one_letter_code
_entity_poly.pdbx_strand_id
1 'polypeptide(L)'
;MPQVKESKGRKAIWPYLETAERASGIKGLATMGLAASKRESGWKSTAANRTSSEAAAACAAWERNRAKHFAGSPYDDAEHFCWGTGGWFGMMAGNGLAAEPFKMMDPLFAIFDPATQTAIWTAMMERVIRKHLPSLPAQHRNWLSVRRAMASLATMRDFAEVNARSRETKERFRKDLIAVGIDPSFMLETVNAKGYPGNSAVLAALQAIGGQP
;
A
#
# COMPACT_ATOMS: atom_id res chain seq x y z
N MET A 1 -0.80 -28.64 -0.64
CA MET A 1 -0.31 -27.33 -0.16
C MET A 1 -0.39 -27.31 1.36
N PRO A 2 0.63 -26.87 2.11
CA PRO A 2 0.54 -26.76 3.56
C PRO A 2 -0.57 -25.76 3.92
N GLN A 3 -1.54 -26.18 4.73
CA GLN A 3 -2.58 -25.28 5.24
C GLN A 3 -1.93 -24.29 6.21
N VAL A 4 -1.69 -23.07 5.76
CA VAL A 4 -1.27 -21.97 6.64
C VAL A 4 -2.41 -21.72 7.63
N LYS A 5 -2.18 -21.98 8.93
CA LYS A 5 -3.18 -21.68 9.98
C LYS A 5 -3.61 -20.22 9.86
N GLU A 6 -4.92 -20.01 9.74
CA GLU A 6 -5.50 -18.69 9.59
C GLU A 6 -5.30 -17.88 10.89
N SER A 7 -4.56 -16.77 10.82
CA SER A 7 -4.27 -15.94 11.98
C SER A 7 -5.41 -14.95 12.26
N LYS A 8 -5.58 -14.53 13.52
CA LYS A 8 -6.53 -13.45 13.88
C LYS A 8 -6.32 -12.18 13.06
N GLY A 9 -5.06 -11.82 12.79
CA GLY A 9 -4.72 -10.65 11.98
C GLY A 9 -5.13 -10.79 10.51
N ARG A 10 -4.97 -11.97 9.91
CA ARG A 10 -5.44 -12.26 8.55
C ARG A 10 -6.97 -12.09 8.46
N LYS A 11 -7.72 -12.62 9.44
CA LYS A 11 -9.17 -12.46 9.51
C LYS A 11 -9.60 -10.99 9.63
N ALA A 12 -8.84 -10.18 10.36
CA ALA A 12 -9.15 -8.77 10.56
C ALA A 12 -8.97 -7.94 9.28
N ILE A 13 -7.91 -8.19 8.50
CA ILE A 13 -7.62 -7.40 7.30
C ILE A 13 -8.39 -7.87 6.06
N TRP A 14 -8.72 -9.16 5.98
CA TRP A 14 -9.28 -9.75 4.76
C TRP A 14 -10.57 -9.08 4.25
N PRO A 15 -11.57 -8.75 5.09
CA PRO A 15 -12.79 -8.06 4.64
C PRO A 15 -12.50 -6.71 3.96
N TYR A 16 -11.51 -5.96 4.47
CA TYR A 16 -11.10 -4.68 3.88
C TYR A 16 -10.41 -4.89 2.54
N LEU A 17 -9.53 -5.89 2.43
CA LEU A 17 -8.83 -6.19 1.18
C LEU A 17 -9.77 -6.67 0.07
N GLU A 18 -10.69 -7.59 0.38
CA GLU A 18 -11.71 -8.04 -0.60
C GLU A 18 -12.63 -6.91 -1.02
N THR A 19 -13.03 -6.05 -0.07
CA THR A 19 -13.87 -4.89 -0.36
C THR A 19 -13.15 -3.88 -1.22
N ALA A 20 -11.88 -3.59 -0.93
CA ALA A 20 -11.06 -2.70 -1.75
C ALA A 20 -10.85 -3.24 -3.16
N GLU A 21 -10.55 -4.54 -3.32
CA GLU A 21 -10.41 -5.16 -4.64
C GLU A 21 -11.70 -5.04 -5.46
N ARG A 22 -12.84 -5.40 -4.86
CA ARG A 22 -14.15 -5.32 -5.51
C ARG A 22 -14.53 -3.88 -5.87
N ALA A 23 -14.36 -2.95 -4.94
CA ALA A 23 -14.72 -1.54 -5.14
C ALA A 23 -13.79 -0.87 -6.15
N SER A 24 -12.49 -1.17 -6.13
CA SER A 24 -11.52 -0.58 -7.05
C SER A 24 -11.52 -1.19 -8.45
N GLY A 25 -11.99 -2.44 -8.58
CA GLY A 25 -11.87 -3.23 -9.81
C GLY A 25 -10.45 -3.69 -10.12
N ILE A 26 -9.49 -3.51 -9.22
CA ILE A 26 -8.07 -3.89 -9.42
C ILE A 26 -7.90 -5.35 -8.99
N LYS A 27 -8.03 -6.28 -9.93
CA LYS A 27 -7.88 -7.72 -9.66
C LYS A 27 -6.50 -8.07 -9.09
N GLY A 28 -6.47 -8.82 -8.00
CA GLY A 28 -5.25 -9.21 -7.28
C GLY A 28 -4.78 -8.22 -6.23
N LEU A 29 -5.47 -7.08 -6.06
CA LEU A 29 -5.17 -6.10 -5.02
C LEU A 29 -5.26 -6.72 -3.61
N ALA A 30 -6.23 -7.59 -3.36
CA ALA A 30 -6.40 -8.25 -2.07
C ALA A 30 -5.22 -9.19 -1.77
N THR A 31 -4.80 -9.97 -2.76
CA THR A 31 -3.62 -10.84 -2.68
C THR A 31 -2.35 -10.04 -2.39
N MET A 32 -2.14 -8.96 -3.14
CA MET A 32 -1.00 -8.06 -2.97
C MET A 32 -1.00 -7.40 -1.57
N GLY A 33 -2.16 -6.92 -1.13
CA GLY A 33 -2.34 -6.32 0.19
C GLY A 33 -2.10 -7.31 1.33
N LEU A 34 -2.53 -8.57 1.17
CA LEU A 34 -2.32 -9.61 2.18
C LEU A 34 -0.83 -9.92 2.37
N ALA A 35 -0.09 -10.07 1.27
CA ALA A 35 1.36 -10.30 1.28
C ALA A 35 2.11 -9.08 1.85
N ALA A 36 1.74 -7.87 1.44
CA ALA A 36 2.32 -6.64 1.98
C ALA A 36 2.06 -6.51 3.49
N SER A 37 0.82 -6.70 3.93
CA SER A 37 0.46 -6.55 5.34
C SER A 37 1.14 -7.56 6.26
N LYS A 38 1.30 -8.81 5.78
CA LYS A 38 2.06 -9.82 6.52
C LYS A 38 3.49 -9.33 6.79
N ARG A 39 4.13 -8.77 5.78
CA ARG A 39 5.51 -8.32 5.85
C ARG A 39 5.68 -7.06 6.69
N GLU A 40 4.90 -6.03 6.42
CA GLU A 40 5.14 -4.70 7.00
C GLU A 40 4.66 -4.61 8.46
N SER A 41 3.63 -5.39 8.86
CA SER A 41 3.02 -5.28 10.19
C SER A 41 2.74 -6.60 10.91
N GLY A 42 2.94 -7.73 10.24
CA GLY A 42 2.43 -9.01 10.74
C GLY A 42 0.90 -9.02 10.86
N TRP A 43 0.20 -8.29 9.99
CA TRP A 43 -1.26 -8.09 9.98
C TRP A 43 -1.83 -7.25 11.14
N LYS A 44 -1.03 -6.36 11.74
CA LYS A 44 -1.48 -5.48 12.83
C LYS A 44 -1.73 -4.06 12.32
N SER A 45 -2.97 -3.59 12.39
CA SER A 45 -3.33 -2.21 11.98
C SER A 45 -2.77 -1.15 12.92
N THR A 46 -2.26 -1.54 14.09
CA THR A 46 -1.64 -0.66 15.09
C THR A 46 -0.12 -0.73 15.10
N ALA A 47 0.49 -1.49 14.19
CA ALA A 47 1.96 -1.54 14.09
C ALA A 47 2.50 -0.14 13.75
N ALA A 48 3.55 0.28 14.46
CA ALA A 48 4.24 1.54 14.19
C ALA A 48 5.75 1.30 14.23
N ASN A 49 6.46 1.93 13.31
CA ASN A 49 7.91 2.01 13.31
C ASN A 49 8.31 3.48 13.51
N ARG A 50 8.93 3.76 14.66
CA ARG A 50 9.30 5.12 15.10
C ARG A 50 10.81 5.26 15.33
N THR A 51 11.63 4.44 14.65
CA THR A 51 13.08 4.63 14.73
C THR A 51 13.46 6.01 14.20
N SER A 52 14.59 6.55 14.67
CA SER A 52 15.06 7.88 14.25
C SER A 52 15.19 8.01 12.73
N SER A 53 15.66 6.96 12.05
CA SER A 53 15.76 6.92 10.59
C SER A 53 14.39 6.95 9.90
N GLU A 54 13.40 6.25 10.45
CA GLU A 54 12.05 6.20 9.90
C GLU A 54 11.32 7.52 10.11
N ALA A 55 11.45 8.11 11.31
CA ALA A 55 10.92 9.43 11.63
C ALA A 55 11.51 10.52 10.72
N ALA A 56 12.83 10.50 10.49
CA ALA A 56 13.48 11.42 9.55
C ALA A 56 12.98 11.24 8.11
N ALA A 57 12.79 9.99 7.66
CA ALA A 57 12.22 9.70 6.34
C ALA A 57 10.77 10.20 6.21
N ALA A 58 9.97 10.06 7.27
CA ALA A 58 8.60 10.56 7.33
C ALA A 58 8.55 12.10 7.27
N CYS A 59 9.41 12.80 8.02
CA CYS A 59 9.57 14.25 7.90
C CYS A 59 9.87 14.67 6.46
N ALA A 60 10.89 14.07 5.86
CA ALA A 60 11.27 14.40 4.48
C ALA A 60 10.12 14.13 3.50
N ALA A 61 9.28 13.12 3.74
CA ALA A 61 8.11 12.86 2.92
C ALA A 61 7.02 13.92 3.09
N TRP A 62 6.76 14.39 4.31
CA TRP A 62 5.84 15.48 4.56
C TRP A 62 6.34 16.79 3.95
N GLU A 63 7.58 17.20 4.22
CA GLU A 63 8.16 18.44 3.67
C GLU A 63 8.06 18.50 2.14
N ARG A 64 8.36 17.40 1.45
CA ARG A 64 8.24 17.32 -0.02
C ARG A 64 6.81 17.53 -0.53
N ASN A 65 5.80 17.13 0.23
CA ASN A 65 4.39 17.17 -0.18
C ASN A 65 3.63 18.37 0.41
N ARG A 66 4.15 18.98 1.48
CA ARG A 66 3.52 20.02 2.31
C ARG A 66 2.84 21.11 1.52
N ALA A 67 3.62 21.88 0.76
CA ALA A 67 3.11 23.06 0.04
C ALA A 67 2.01 22.72 -0.98
N LYS A 68 2.05 21.52 -1.55
CA LYS A 68 1.12 21.11 -2.62
C LYS A 68 -0.12 20.40 -2.09
N HIS A 69 0.02 19.65 -1.01
CA HIS A 69 -0.99 18.69 -0.58
C HIS A 69 -1.56 18.98 0.81
N PHE A 70 -0.83 19.64 1.69
CA PHE A 70 -1.26 19.85 3.08
C PHE A 70 -1.47 21.32 3.44
N ALA A 71 -1.25 22.23 2.48
CA ALA A 71 -1.60 23.64 2.65
C ALA A 71 -3.08 23.78 3.02
N GLY A 72 -3.36 24.38 4.18
CA GLY A 72 -4.71 24.57 4.73
C GLY A 72 -5.24 23.41 5.58
N SER A 73 -4.48 22.32 5.73
CA SER A 73 -4.80 21.26 6.70
C SER A 73 -4.53 21.75 8.13
N PRO A 74 -5.42 21.47 9.11
CA PRO A 74 -5.17 21.82 10.52
C PRO A 74 -4.04 20.98 11.14
N TYR A 75 -3.59 19.93 10.45
CA TYR A 75 -2.55 19.01 10.90
C TYR A 75 -1.20 19.22 10.18
N ASP A 76 -1.03 20.35 9.48
CA ASP A 76 0.20 20.64 8.71
C ASP A 76 1.39 21.02 9.60
N ASP A 77 1.81 20.09 10.45
CA ASP A 77 2.91 20.23 11.39
C ASP A 77 3.73 18.93 11.52
N ALA A 78 4.89 19.05 12.14
CA ALA A 78 5.80 17.94 12.33
C ALA A 78 5.25 16.89 13.32
N GLU A 79 4.48 17.25 14.34
CA GLU A 79 3.99 16.30 15.35
C GLU A 79 3.10 15.23 14.71
N HIS A 80 2.27 15.63 13.75
CA HIS A 80 1.38 14.72 13.04
C HIS A 80 2.07 13.91 11.93
N PHE A 81 3.16 14.43 11.34
CA PHE A 81 3.76 13.83 10.15
C PHE A 81 5.16 13.20 10.34
N CYS A 82 5.92 13.61 11.35
CA CYS A 82 7.33 13.24 11.57
C CYS A 82 7.55 12.07 12.55
N TRP A 83 6.56 11.20 12.76
CA TRP A 83 6.68 10.12 13.75
C TRP A 83 7.13 8.77 13.18
N GLY A 84 7.18 8.61 11.86
CA GLY A 84 7.62 7.38 11.18
C GLY A 84 6.55 6.76 10.28
N THR A 85 6.41 5.44 10.34
CA THR A 85 5.45 4.68 9.52
C THR A 85 4.51 3.82 10.35
N GLY A 86 3.32 3.54 9.83
CA GLY A 86 2.35 2.74 10.58
C GLY A 86 1.28 2.01 9.80
N GLY A 87 0.51 1.26 10.59
CA GLY A 87 -0.57 0.37 10.24
C GLY A 87 -0.15 -0.82 9.38
N TRP A 88 -1.14 -1.48 8.77
CA TRP A 88 -0.98 -2.70 8.01
C TRP A 88 0.12 -2.65 6.95
N PHE A 89 0.28 -1.52 6.25
CA PHE A 89 1.17 -1.40 5.10
C PHE A 89 2.43 -0.56 5.37
N GLY A 90 2.72 -0.21 6.62
CA GLY A 90 3.91 0.57 6.98
C GLY A 90 3.97 1.92 6.26
N MET A 91 2.88 2.69 6.28
CA MET A 91 2.76 3.89 5.46
C MET A 91 3.33 5.13 6.16
N MET A 92 4.05 5.95 5.41
CA MET A 92 4.39 7.32 5.81
C MET A 92 3.20 8.24 5.54
N ALA A 93 2.73 8.95 6.56
CA ALA A 93 1.62 9.89 6.47
C ALA A 93 1.77 10.87 5.30
N GLY A 94 2.94 11.51 5.16
CA GLY A 94 3.20 12.53 4.15
C GLY A 94 3.07 12.02 2.70
N ASN A 95 3.30 10.72 2.45
CA ASN A 95 3.09 10.13 1.13
C ASN A 95 1.69 9.54 0.97
N GLY A 96 1.17 8.88 2.01
CA GLY A 96 -0.12 8.20 1.96
C GLY A 96 -1.29 9.18 1.83
N LEU A 97 -1.24 10.28 2.59
CA LEU A 97 -2.32 11.27 2.63
C LEU A 97 -2.26 12.28 1.48
N ALA A 98 -1.22 12.24 0.62
CA ALA A 98 -1.01 13.16 -0.49
C ALA A 98 -1.95 12.92 -1.70
N ALA A 99 -3.20 12.56 -1.44
CA ALA A 99 -4.26 12.35 -2.42
C ALA A 99 -5.61 12.67 -1.79
N GLU A 100 -6.58 13.15 -2.59
CA GLU A 100 -7.96 13.28 -2.11
C GLU A 100 -8.56 11.89 -1.82
N PRO A 101 -9.44 11.75 -0.82
CA PRO A 101 -9.92 12.78 0.12
C PRO A 101 -9.07 12.89 1.41
N PHE A 102 -7.87 12.33 1.43
CA PHE A 102 -7.15 12.03 2.68
C PHE A 102 -6.36 13.21 3.25
N LYS A 103 -6.09 14.25 2.45
CA LYS A 103 -5.18 15.36 2.80
C LYS A 103 -5.58 16.14 4.05
N MET A 104 -6.87 16.12 4.39
CA MET A 104 -7.45 16.85 5.52
C MET A 104 -7.66 15.96 6.77
N MET A 105 -7.30 14.68 6.69
CA MET A 105 -7.48 13.75 7.81
C MET A 105 -6.31 13.85 8.79
N ASP A 106 -6.61 13.65 10.07
CA ASP A 106 -5.58 13.53 11.12
C ASP A 106 -4.67 12.33 10.80
N PRO A 107 -3.37 12.56 10.52
CA PRO A 107 -2.44 11.48 10.20
C PRO A 107 -2.27 10.44 11.30
N LEU A 108 -2.40 10.82 12.58
CA LEU A 108 -2.27 9.93 13.72
C LEU A 108 -3.47 8.99 13.88
N PHE A 109 -4.60 9.32 13.25
CA PHE A 109 -5.77 8.45 13.16
C PHE A 109 -5.81 7.71 11.81
N ALA A 110 -5.73 8.44 10.71
CA ALA A 110 -5.96 7.95 9.35
C ALA A 110 -5.04 6.78 8.94
N ILE A 111 -3.80 6.75 9.42
CA ILE A 111 -2.83 5.70 9.09
C ILE A 111 -3.11 4.39 9.81
N PHE A 112 -3.83 4.43 10.94
CA PHE A 112 -4.17 3.24 11.74
C PHE A 112 -5.62 2.81 11.60
N ASP A 113 -6.50 3.68 11.10
CA ASP A 113 -7.88 3.33 10.76
C ASP A 113 -7.90 2.30 9.60
N PRO A 114 -8.47 1.10 9.80
CA PRO A 114 -8.51 0.04 8.80
C PRO A 114 -9.04 0.46 7.42
N ALA A 115 -10.15 1.21 7.39
CA ALA A 115 -10.80 1.62 6.16
C ALA A 115 -9.95 2.66 5.42
N THR A 116 -9.53 3.70 6.12
CA THR A 116 -8.73 4.80 5.57
C THR A 116 -7.38 4.30 5.08
N GLN A 117 -6.68 3.48 5.87
CA GLN A 117 -5.41 2.92 5.47
C GLN A 117 -5.52 2.04 4.21
N THR A 118 -6.55 1.20 4.12
CA THR A 118 -6.76 0.35 2.94
C THR A 118 -7.12 1.17 1.70
N ALA A 119 -7.87 2.26 1.86
CA ALA A 119 -8.17 3.19 0.78
C ALA A 119 -6.91 3.93 0.28
N ILE A 120 -6.05 4.39 1.20
CA ILE A 120 -4.75 5.00 0.88
C ILE A 120 -3.87 4.01 0.11
N TRP A 121 -3.74 2.78 0.60
CA TRP A 121 -2.99 1.72 -0.07
C TRP A 121 -3.48 1.49 -1.51
N THR A 122 -4.79 1.41 -1.68
CA THR A 122 -5.44 1.24 -2.98
C THR A 122 -5.11 2.40 -3.92
N ALA A 123 -5.18 3.63 -3.43
CA ALA A 123 -4.83 4.84 -4.19
C ALA A 123 -3.35 4.83 -4.62
N MET A 124 -2.45 4.38 -3.75
CA MET A 124 -1.03 4.25 -4.08
C MET A 124 -0.80 3.21 -5.19
N MET A 125 -1.47 2.06 -5.10
CA MET A 125 -1.41 1.01 -6.11
C MET A 125 -1.94 1.48 -7.45
N GLU A 126 -3.12 2.10 -7.46
CA GLU A 126 -3.71 2.67 -8.67
C GLU A 126 -2.77 3.65 -9.35
N ARG A 127 -2.14 4.55 -8.58
CA ARG A 127 -1.23 5.56 -9.11
C ARG A 127 -0.07 4.90 -9.85
N VAL A 128 0.52 3.85 -9.27
CA VAL A 128 1.60 3.09 -9.91
C VAL A 128 1.09 2.40 -11.18
N ILE A 129 -0.03 1.69 -11.07
CA ILE A 129 -0.60 0.89 -12.17
C ILE A 129 -0.97 1.77 -13.36
N ARG A 130 -1.53 2.97 -13.15
CA ARG A 130 -1.96 3.84 -14.25
C ARG A 130 -0.88 4.77 -14.76
N LYS A 131 -0.06 5.36 -13.88
CA LYS A 131 0.91 6.38 -14.31
C LYS A 131 2.24 5.79 -14.77
N HIS A 132 2.61 4.61 -14.28
CA HIS A 132 3.97 4.08 -14.47
C HIS A 132 3.99 2.75 -15.23
N LEU A 133 3.04 1.86 -14.97
CA LEU A 133 3.00 0.55 -15.65
C LEU A 133 2.83 0.62 -17.19
N PRO A 134 2.06 1.56 -17.77
CA PRO A 134 1.93 1.65 -19.22
C PRO A 134 3.23 1.97 -19.95
N SER A 135 4.22 2.56 -19.26
CA SER A 135 5.54 2.83 -19.86
C SER A 135 6.41 1.58 -20.00
N LEU A 136 5.96 0.42 -19.52
CA LEU A 136 6.70 -0.84 -19.58
C LEU A 136 6.24 -1.68 -20.78
N PRO A 137 7.08 -2.59 -21.30
CA PRO A 137 6.66 -3.63 -22.24
C PRO A 137 5.52 -4.48 -21.66
N ALA A 138 4.62 -4.96 -22.51
CA ALA A 138 3.37 -5.63 -22.09
C ALA A 138 3.61 -6.80 -21.12
N GLN A 139 4.61 -7.64 -21.40
CA GLN A 139 4.99 -8.79 -20.58
C GLN A 139 5.50 -8.44 -19.16
N HIS A 140 5.83 -7.17 -18.93
CA HIS A 140 6.29 -6.66 -17.63
C HIS A 140 5.24 -5.81 -16.91
N ARG A 141 4.00 -5.73 -17.41
CA ARG A 141 2.90 -5.01 -16.76
C ARG A 141 2.19 -5.87 -15.71
N ASN A 142 2.97 -6.34 -14.73
CA ASN A 142 2.54 -7.35 -13.74
C ASN A 142 2.78 -6.90 -12.30
N TRP A 143 2.31 -7.71 -11.34
CA TRP A 143 2.43 -7.44 -9.91
C TRP A 143 3.87 -7.33 -9.41
N LEU A 144 4.84 -8.04 -10.00
CA LEU A 144 6.25 -7.89 -9.63
C LEU A 144 6.76 -6.47 -9.93
N SER A 145 6.43 -5.92 -11.10
CA SER A 145 6.77 -4.55 -11.45
C SER A 145 6.14 -3.53 -10.49
N VAL A 146 4.88 -3.74 -10.12
CA VAL A 146 4.21 -2.92 -9.09
C VAL A 146 4.94 -3.02 -7.74
N ARG A 147 5.30 -4.24 -7.29
CA ARG A 147 6.03 -4.43 -6.03
C ARG A 147 7.39 -3.74 -6.04
N ARG A 148 8.10 -3.77 -7.16
CA ARG A 148 9.38 -3.06 -7.34
C ARG A 148 9.18 -1.54 -7.29
N ALA A 149 8.18 -1.02 -7.99
CA ALA A 149 7.84 0.39 -7.96
C ALA A 149 7.62 0.92 -6.54
N MET A 150 7.08 0.09 -5.64
CA MET A 150 6.91 0.46 -4.23
C MET A 150 8.22 0.65 -3.46
N ALA A 151 9.30 -0.04 -3.85
CA ALA A 151 10.63 0.19 -3.30
C ALA A 151 11.30 1.41 -3.97
N SER A 152 11.15 1.52 -5.29
CA SER A 152 11.57 2.67 -6.10
C SER A 152 11.04 2.53 -7.52
N LEU A 153 10.57 3.64 -8.12
CA LEU A 153 10.19 3.69 -9.53
C LEU A 153 11.33 3.28 -10.48
N ALA A 154 12.59 3.49 -10.09
CA ALA A 154 13.73 3.05 -10.90
C ALA A 154 13.81 1.52 -10.99
N THR A 155 13.56 0.82 -9.88
CA THR A 155 13.63 -0.66 -9.83
C THR A 155 12.51 -1.32 -10.62
N MET A 156 11.39 -0.63 -10.86
CA MET A 156 10.31 -1.13 -11.72
C MET A 156 10.78 -1.39 -13.16
N ARG A 157 11.77 -0.64 -13.66
CA ARG A 157 12.29 -0.74 -15.04
C ARG A 157 13.44 -1.72 -15.20
N ASP A 158 13.95 -2.28 -14.11
CA ASP A 158 15.07 -3.23 -14.12
C ASP A 158 14.58 -4.67 -14.37
N PHE A 159 14.06 -4.91 -15.57
CA PHE A 159 13.48 -6.19 -15.96
C PHE A 159 14.52 -7.31 -16.05
N ALA A 160 15.73 -6.98 -16.49
CA ALA A 160 16.87 -7.89 -16.56
C ALA A 160 17.46 -8.21 -15.17
N GLU A 161 16.93 -7.58 -14.12
CA GLU A 161 17.35 -7.77 -12.72
C GLU A 161 18.86 -7.56 -12.55
N VAL A 162 19.42 -6.56 -13.23
CA VAL A 162 20.85 -6.23 -13.14
C VAL A 162 21.18 -5.74 -11.73
N ASN A 163 20.26 -4.98 -11.11
CA ASN A 163 20.42 -4.48 -9.76
C ASN A 163 20.12 -5.56 -8.71
N ALA A 164 21.00 -5.70 -7.71
CA ALA A 164 20.80 -6.60 -6.58
C ALA A 164 19.47 -6.37 -5.84
N ARG A 165 19.05 -5.10 -5.70
CA ARG A 165 17.79 -4.73 -5.06
C ARG A 165 16.56 -5.26 -5.80
N SER A 166 16.63 -5.36 -7.13
CA SER A 166 15.52 -5.90 -7.95
C SER A 166 15.37 -7.40 -7.78
N ARG A 167 16.48 -8.14 -7.68
CA ARG A 167 16.52 -9.58 -7.36
C ARG A 167 16.01 -9.83 -5.94
N GLU A 168 16.48 -9.05 -4.99
CA GLU A 168 16.06 -9.14 -3.59
C GLU A 168 14.55 -8.85 -3.44
N THR A 169 14.03 -7.84 -4.13
CA THR A 169 12.60 -7.51 -4.09
C THR A 169 11.74 -8.65 -4.61
N LYS A 170 12.15 -9.29 -5.71
CA LYS A 170 11.47 -10.47 -6.26
C LYS A 170 11.48 -11.63 -5.27
N GLU A 171 12.65 -11.94 -4.71
CA GLU A 171 12.78 -13.06 -3.78
C GLU A 171 11.98 -12.82 -2.49
N ARG A 172 11.98 -11.59 -1.96
CA ARG A 172 11.15 -11.22 -0.82
C ARG A 172 9.67 -11.37 -1.16
N PHE A 173 9.23 -10.86 -2.32
CA PHE A 173 7.83 -10.97 -2.71
C PHE A 173 7.38 -12.43 -2.88
N ARG A 174 8.24 -13.27 -3.46
CA ARG A 174 8.03 -14.73 -3.54
C ARG A 174 7.81 -15.34 -2.15
N LYS A 175 8.67 -15.02 -1.18
CA LYS A 175 8.54 -15.49 0.21
C LYS A 175 7.27 -14.98 0.88
N ASP A 176 6.93 -13.71 0.67
CA ASP A 176 5.73 -13.08 1.23
C ASP A 176 4.45 -13.79 0.71
N LEU A 177 4.38 -14.09 -0.58
CA LEU A 177 3.27 -14.84 -1.19
C LEU A 177 3.14 -16.25 -0.61
N ILE A 178 4.25 -16.99 -0.50
CA ILE A 178 4.27 -18.33 0.09
C ILE A 178 3.80 -18.27 1.55
N ALA A 179 4.26 -17.28 2.32
CA ALA A 179 3.90 -17.12 3.73
C ALA A 179 2.39 -16.87 3.94
N VAL A 180 1.70 -16.32 2.93
CA VAL A 180 0.25 -16.10 2.96
C VAL A 180 -0.55 -17.19 2.22
N GLY A 181 0.13 -18.21 1.69
CA GLY A 181 -0.48 -19.36 1.01
C GLY A 181 -0.87 -19.10 -0.44
N ILE A 182 -0.17 -18.19 -1.13
CA ILE A 182 -0.43 -17.83 -2.52
C ILE A 182 0.70 -18.35 -3.42
N ASP A 183 0.33 -18.84 -4.60
CA ASP A 183 1.27 -19.31 -5.60
C ASP A 183 2.16 -18.15 -6.12
N PRO A 184 3.49 -18.29 -6.12
CA PRO A 184 4.40 -17.27 -6.64
C PRO A 184 4.19 -16.83 -8.09
N SER A 185 3.51 -17.63 -8.92
CA SER A 185 3.16 -17.26 -10.30
C SER A 185 2.27 -16.01 -10.36
N PHE A 186 1.55 -15.69 -9.28
CA PHE A 186 0.82 -14.42 -9.11
C PHE A 186 1.66 -13.18 -9.45
N MET A 187 2.97 -13.21 -9.15
CA MET A 187 3.89 -12.12 -9.46
C MET A 187 3.90 -11.73 -10.95
N LEU A 188 3.60 -12.68 -11.83
CA LEU A 188 3.62 -12.52 -13.28
C LEU A 188 2.24 -12.24 -13.88
N GLU A 189 1.18 -12.26 -13.08
CA GLU A 189 -0.16 -11.90 -13.53
C GLU A 189 -0.20 -10.44 -13.96
N THR A 190 -0.87 -10.19 -15.09
CA THR A 190 -1.04 -8.83 -15.62
C THR A 190 -2.01 -8.06 -14.73
N VAL A 191 -1.66 -6.81 -14.42
CA VAL A 191 -2.49 -5.93 -13.59
C VAL A 191 -2.90 -4.69 -14.37
N ASN A 192 -4.13 -4.24 -14.13
CA ASN A 192 -4.65 -2.99 -14.69
C ASN A 192 -5.64 -2.35 -13.69
N ALA A 193 -5.86 -1.04 -13.88
CA ALA A 193 -6.80 -0.26 -13.08
C ALA A 193 -7.67 0.62 -13.99
N LYS A 194 -8.09 0.09 -15.16
CA LYS A 194 -8.82 0.86 -16.18
C LYS A 194 -10.19 1.34 -15.68
N GLY A 195 -10.83 0.59 -14.78
CA GLY A 195 -12.15 0.88 -14.22
C GLY A 195 -12.14 1.49 -12.81
N TYR A 196 -11.02 2.08 -12.37
CA TYR A 196 -10.93 2.61 -11.01
C TYR A 196 -11.92 3.75 -10.77
N PRO A 197 -12.84 3.65 -9.77
CA PRO A 197 -13.89 4.63 -9.56
C PRO A 197 -13.43 5.88 -8.77
N GLY A 198 -12.19 5.90 -8.29
CA GLY A 198 -11.65 6.96 -7.46
C GLY A 198 -11.63 6.63 -5.97
N ASN A 199 -10.76 7.32 -5.24
CA ASN A 199 -10.46 7.04 -3.83
C ASN A 199 -11.69 7.19 -2.93
N SER A 200 -12.56 8.16 -3.18
CA SER A 200 -13.76 8.40 -2.37
C SER A 200 -14.76 7.24 -2.47
N ALA A 201 -14.93 6.63 -3.65
CA ALA A 201 -15.81 5.49 -3.82
C ALA A 201 -15.27 4.24 -3.10
N VAL A 202 -13.96 4.01 -3.17
CA VAL A 202 -13.30 2.92 -2.44
C VAL A 202 -13.41 3.14 -0.93
N LEU A 203 -13.15 4.35 -0.44
CA LEU A 203 -13.27 4.68 0.98
C LEU A 203 -14.70 4.49 1.48
N ALA A 204 -15.71 4.96 0.74
CA ALA A 204 -17.11 4.77 1.10
C ALA A 204 -17.49 3.29 1.22
N ALA A 205 -17.03 2.45 0.29
CA ALA A 205 -17.25 1.01 0.36
C ALA A 205 -16.58 0.37 1.58
N LEU A 206 -15.38 0.83 1.94
CA LEU A 206 -14.65 0.34 3.13
C LEU A 206 -15.29 0.81 4.44
N GLN A 207 -15.79 2.04 4.49
CA GLN A 207 -16.52 2.56 5.64
C GLN A 207 -17.84 1.82 5.86
N ALA A 208 -18.51 1.39 4.79
CA ALA A 208 -19.75 0.61 4.88
C ALA A 208 -19.56 -0.76 5.57
N ILE A 209 -18.35 -1.33 5.53
CA ILE A 209 -18.03 -2.58 6.25
C ILE A 209 -17.36 -2.32 7.61
N GLY A 210 -16.89 -1.09 7.85
CA GLY A 210 -16.31 -0.65 9.13
C GLY A 210 -17.33 -0.05 10.08
N GLY A 211 -18.58 0.13 9.65
CA GLY A 211 -19.70 0.58 10.47
C GLY A 211 -20.29 -0.53 11.34
N GLN A 212 -19.57 -0.95 12.37
CA GLN A 212 -20.20 -1.27 13.66
C GLN A 212 -19.41 -0.58 14.77
N PRO A 213 -20.08 0.19 15.66
CA PRO A 213 -19.49 0.60 16.92
C PRO A 213 -19.12 -0.61 17.80
#